data_AF-A0A933ANB0-F1
#
_entry.id   AF-A0A933ANB0-F1
#
_cell.length_a   1.000
_cell.length_b   1.000
_cell.length_c   1.000
_cell.angle_alpha   90.00
_cell.angle_beta   90.00
_cell.angle_gamma   90.00
#
_symmetry.space_group_name_H-M   'P 1'
#
loop_
_entity.id
_entity.type
_entity.pdbx_description
1 polymer ?
#
loop_
_entity_poly.entity_id
_entity_poly.type
_entity_poly.pdbx_seq_one_letter_code
_entity_poly.pdbx_strand_id
1 'polypeptide(L)'
;MKLDYYRPMTLGLCLLVLAAAALLVVGCTSSAAQSASLSGGGGKTTGASGLKQTSQGGNVTVEATWENPSETGTSPIRFSIVMDTHSVDLDAYDLAELSVLRNDEGVEAAPDTWDAAPGGHHRTGRLVFPETSDGQPMIGPETTRIELVIRDIAGVKERNFQWEVPR
;
A
#
# COMPACT_ATOMS: atom_id res chain seq x y z
N MET A 1 -50.80 21.63 -34.99
CA MET A 1 -51.05 20.97 -36.28
C MET A 1 -50.47 21.86 -37.39
N LYS A 2 -49.73 21.28 -38.34
CA LYS A 2 -48.70 21.87 -39.26
C LYS A 2 -47.30 21.88 -38.62
N LEU A 3 -46.46 20.85 -38.71
CA LEU A 3 -45.87 20.10 -39.85
C LEU A 3 -44.93 20.94 -40.75
N ASP A 4 -43.70 20.42 -40.83
CA ASP A 4 -42.70 20.47 -41.91
C ASP A 4 -41.75 21.68 -42.01
N TYR A 5 -40.43 21.44 -41.85
CA TYR A 5 -39.55 21.18 -43.01
C TYR A 5 -38.16 20.66 -42.59
N TYR A 6 -37.49 19.99 -43.54
CA TYR A 6 -36.44 18.99 -43.39
C TYR A 6 -35.17 19.42 -44.18
N ARG A 7 -33.96 19.21 -43.60
CA ARG A 7 -32.63 18.98 -44.24
C ARG A 7 -31.92 20.13 -45.01
N PRO A 8 -30.57 20.09 -45.29
CA PRO A 8 -29.68 18.92 -45.43
C PRO A 8 -28.23 18.98 -44.86
N MET A 9 -27.65 17.78 -44.86
CA MET A 9 -26.25 17.36 -44.79
C MET A 9 -25.34 18.04 -45.85
N THR A 10 -24.20 18.59 -45.43
CA THR A 10 -23.07 18.91 -46.32
C THR A 10 -21.77 18.30 -45.82
N LEU A 11 -21.29 17.38 -46.64
CA LEU A 11 -19.98 16.78 -46.72
C LEU A 11 -18.91 17.89 -46.91
N GLY A 12 -17.83 17.87 -46.13
CA GLY A 12 -16.73 18.84 -46.24
C GLY A 12 -15.37 18.15 -46.17
N LEU A 13 -15.01 17.46 -47.24
CA LEU A 13 -13.69 16.93 -47.56
C LEU A 13 -12.72 18.08 -47.86
N CYS A 14 -11.54 18.13 -47.20
CA CYS A 14 -10.33 18.81 -47.67
C CYS A 14 -9.13 18.19 -46.91
N LEU A 15 -8.50 17.12 -47.41
CA LEU A 15 -7.24 17.14 -48.21
C LEU A 15 -6.22 18.19 -47.71
N LEU A 16 -5.21 17.77 -46.94
CA LEU A 16 -3.85 17.37 -47.38
C LEU A 16 -2.99 18.55 -47.84
N VAL A 17 -1.95 18.89 -47.06
CA VAL A 17 -0.65 19.29 -47.60
C VAL A 17 0.47 18.69 -46.74
N LEU A 18 1.29 17.91 -47.43
CA LEU A 18 2.53 17.27 -47.01
C LEU A 18 3.67 18.28 -46.81
N ALA A 19 4.58 17.99 -45.89
CA ALA A 19 6.00 18.31 -46.08
C ALA A 19 6.86 17.27 -45.35
N ALA A 20 7.56 16.47 -46.16
CA ALA A 20 8.58 15.52 -45.75
C ALA A 20 9.96 16.20 -45.75
N ALA A 21 10.86 15.78 -44.86
CA ALA A 21 12.29 15.69 -45.17
C ALA A 21 12.98 14.78 -44.14
N ALA A 22 13.56 13.70 -44.65
CA ALA A 22 14.39 12.74 -43.93
C ALA A 22 15.87 13.16 -43.97
N LEU A 23 16.60 12.94 -42.87
CA LEU A 23 18.07 12.79 -42.79
C LEU A 23 18.36 12.01 -41.49
N LEU A 24 18.55 10.69 -41.53
CA LEU A 24 19.76 9.90 -41.87
C LEU A 24 20.85 9.85 -40.77
N VAL A 25 20.95 8.64 -40.17
CA VAL A 25 22.18 7.87 -39.85
C VAL A 25 22.96 8.39 -38.62
N VAL A 26 23.16 7.60 -37.55
CA VAL A 26 24.18 6.55 -37.39
C VAL A 26 23.80 5.68 -36.19
N GLY A 27 23.84 4.36 -36.34
CA GLY A 27 23.83 3.44 -35.21
C GLY A 27 25.23 3.19 -34.66
N CYS A 28 25.34 2.93 -33.34
CA CYS A 28 26.43 2.16 -32.74
C CYS A 28 25.97 1.58 -31.40
N THR A 29 25.87 0.24 -31.37
CA THR A 29 26.35 -0.66 -30.30
C THR A 29 25.84 -0.50 -28.88
N SER A 30 25.15 -1.53 -28.41
CA SER A 30 24.89 -1.87 -27.01
C SER A 30 26.18 -1.83 -26.17
N SER A 31 26.17 -1.05 -25.10
CA SER A 31 27.09 -1.23 -23.96
C SER A 31 26.27 -1.40 -22.69
N ALA A 32 25.95 -2.66 -22.38
CA ALA A 32 25.82 -3.08 -21.00
C ALA A 32 27.22 -2.99 -20.39
N ALA A 33 27.48 -1.91 -19.64
CA ALA A 33 28.66 -1.78 -18.81
C ALA A 33 28.20 -1.49 -17.37
N GLN A 34 28.01 -2.60 -16.68
CA GLN A 34 27.97 -2.77 -15.24
C GLN A 34 29.09 -1.94 -14.57
N SER A 35 28.73 -1.07 -13.62
CA SER A 35 29.67 -0.50 -12.67
C SER A 35 29.37 -1.08 -11.28
N ALA A 36 29.91 -2.27 -11.06
CA ALA A 36 30.36 -2.74 -9.75
C ALA A 36 31.82 -2.24 -9.62
N SER A 37 32.39 -1.81 -8.50
CA SER A 37 32.08 -1.87 -7.07
C SER A 37 33.09 -0.93 -6.38
N LEU A 38 33.02 -0.90 -5.04
CA LEU A 38 34.06 -0.59 -4.03
C LEU A 38 33.67 0.65 -3.19
N SER A 39 33.65 0.63 -1.87
CA SER A 39 34.00 -0.39 -0.88
C SER A 39 33.59 0.14 0.50
N GLY A 40 33.29 -0.76 1.43
CA GLY A 40 33.69 -0.58 2.82
C GLY A 40 32.72 0.17 3.73
N GLY A 41 31.82 -0.58 4.36
CA GLY A 41 31.07 -0.12 5.51
C GLY A 41 30.15 -1.22 6.01
N GLY A 42 30.71 -2.19 6.74
CA GLY A 42 29.94 -3.20 7.45
C GLY A 42 29.00 -2.54 8.45
N GLY A 43 27.78 -2.28 8.00
CA GLY A 43 26.63 -1.99 8.82
C GLY A 43 25.53 -2.94 8.38
N LYS A 44 25.45 -4.11 9.02
CA LYS A 44 24.17 -4.82 9.08
C LYS A 44 23.23 -3.98 9.96
N THR A 45 22.66 -2.94 9.37
CA THR A 45 21.41 -2.35 9.84
C THR A 45 20.27 -3.14 9.22
N THR A 46 20.20 -4.45 9.52
CA THR A 46 18.96 -5.21 9.38
C THR A 46 18.12 -4.86 10.60
N GLY A 47 17.50 -3.68 10.58
CA GLY A 47 16.62 -3.21 11.63
C GLY A 47 15.67 -2.17 11.03
N ALA A 48 14.37 -2.37 11.23
CA ALA A 48 13.25 -1.55 10.76
C ALA A 48 12.81 -1.66 9.29
N SER A 49 13.69 -1.67 8.28
CA SER A 49 13.22 -1.58 6.87
C SER A 49 12.41 -2.81 6.39
N GLY A 50 12.79 -4.02 6.82
CA GLY A 50 12.09 -5.27 6.42
C GLY A 50 10.72 -5.46 7.08
N LEU A 51 10.40 -4.68 8.12
CA LEU A 51 9.14 -4.75 8.84
C LEU A 51 8.13 -3.71 8.34
N LYS A 52 8.57 -2.76 7.52
CA LYS A 52 7.72 -1.77 6.89
C LYS A 52 7.21 -2.31 5.55
N GLN A 53 5.90 -2.23 5.35
CA GLN A 53 5.25 -2.57 4.09
C GLN A 53 4.34 -1.43 3.64
N THR A 54 4.19 -1.28 2.33
CA THR A 54 3.45 -0.17 1.73
C THR A 54 2.38 -0.70 0.78
N SER A 55 1.19 -0.13 0.86
CA SER A 55 0.07 -0.37 -0.04
C SER A 55 -0.43 0.95 -0.61
N GLN A 56 -0.69 1.00 -1.91
CA GLN A 56 -1.18 2.19 -2.61
C GLN A 56 -2.49 1.89 -3.34
N GLY A 57 -3.42 2.84 -3.31
CA GLY A 57 -4.67 2.75 -4.07
C GLY A 57 -5.72 3.74 -3.56
N GLY A 58 -6.65 4.12 -4.43
CA GLY A 58 -7.71 5.06 -4.06
C GLY A 58 -7.22 6.47 -3.69
N ASN A 59 -6.07 6.90 -4.22
CA ASN A 59 -5.36 8.14 -3.84
C ASN A 59 -4.85 8.17 -2.39
N VAL A 60 -4.70 7.01 -1.75
CA VAL A 60 -4.11 6.88 -0.42
C VAL A 60 -2.92 5.92 -0.48
N THR A 61 -1.80 6.33 0.11
CA THR A 61 -0.69 5.43 0.46
C THR A 61 -0.85 5.05 1.93
N VAL A 62 -0.76 3.76 2.23
CA VAL A 62 -0.76 3.24 3.60
C VAL A 62 0.54 2.48 3.82
N GLU A 63 1.29 2.87 4.84
CA GLU A 63 2.48 2.17 5.30
C GLU A 63 2.20 1.54 6.65
N ALA A 64 2.50 0.26 6.80
CA ALA A 64 2.37 -0.48 8.05
C ALA A 64 3.74 -0.99 8.48
N THR A 65 4.12 -0.77 9.73
CA THR A 65 5.38 -1.24 10.31
C THR A 65 5.09 -2.06 11.56
N TRP A 66 5.52 -3.32 11.58
CA TRP A 66 5.44 -4.14 12.79
C TRP A 66 6.51 -3.69 13.79
N GLU A 67 6.09 -3.18 14.96
CA GLU A 67 7.00 -2.50 15.89
C GLU A 67 7.74 -3.44 16.85
N ASN A 68 7.10 -4.55 17.26
CA ASN A 68 7.61 -5.41 18.33
C ASN A 68 7.67 -6.90 17.96
N PRO A 69 8.30 -7.27 16.82
CA PRO A 69 8.31 -8.66 16.37
C PRO A 69 9.16 -9.62 17.22
N SER A 70 9.93 -9.11 18.19
CA SER A 70 10.72 -9.91 19.13
C SER A 70 10.04 -10.12 20.49
N GLU A 71 8.86 -9.54 20.71
CA GLU A 71 8.10 -9.60 21.97
C GLU A 71 6.84 -10.48 21.86
N THR A 72 6.81 -11.37 20.86
CA THR A 72 5.61 -12.16 20.52
C THR A 72 5.19 -13.09 21.67
N GLY A 73 3.88 -13.25 21.86
CA GLY A 73 3.29 -14.13 22.89
C GLY A 73 3.39 -13.64 24.34
N THR A 74 3.99 -12.47 24.59
CA THR A 74 4.16 -11.91 25.94
C THR A 74 3.77 -10.44 26.04
N SER A 75 3.31 -9.85 24.94
CA SER A 75 2.92 -8.45 24.84
C SER A 75 1.93 -8.24 23.70
N PRO A 76 1.07 -7.19 23.79
CA PRO A 76 0.21 -6.79 22.70
C PRO A 76 1.00 -6.54 21.41
N ILE A 77 0.43 -6.92 20.28
CA ILE A 77 1.05 -6.78 18.95
C ILE A 77 0.79 -5.38 18.44
N ARG A 78 1.84 -4.65 18.04
CA ARG A 78 1.74 -3.23 17.67
C ARG A 78 2.18 -2.99 16.24
N PHE A 79 1.38 -2.23 15.52
CA PHE A 79 1.69 -1.74 14.18
C PHE A 79 1.64 -0.22 14.15
N SER A 80 2.72 0.42 13.69
CA SER A 80 2.69 1.82 13.30
C SER A 80 2.09 1.92 11.90
N ILE A 81 1.05 2.73 11.75
CA ILE A 81 0.37 2.99 10.48
C ILE A 81 0.58 4.45 10.10
N VAL A 82 1.06 4.68 8.88
CA VAL A 82 1.16 6.01 8.24
C VAL A 82 0.26 6.00 7.02
N MET A 83 -0.60 7.00 6.91
CA MET A 83 -1.50 7.19 5.78
C MET A 83 -1.29 8.57 5.17
N ASP A 84 -1.04 8.61 3.86
CA ASP A 84 -0.79 9.85 3.12
C ASP A 84 -1.74 9.98 1.93
N THR A 85 -2.28 11.17 1.74
CA THR A 85 -3.15 11.52 0.61
C THR A 85 -3.11 13.01 0.30
N HIS A 86 -3.64 13.38 -0.86
CA HIS A 86 -3.86 14.79 -1.25
C HIS A 86 -5.33 15.09 -1.55
N SER A 87 -6.23 14.11 -1.41
CA SER A 87 -7.62 14.25 -1.86
C SER A 87 -8.66 13.56 -0.98
N VAL A 88 -8.25 12.79 0.02
CA VAL A 88 -9.14 12.05 0.91
C VAL A 88 -9.06 12.63 2.32
N ASP A 89 -10.20 12.71 3.01
CA ASP A 89 -10.25 12.98 4.44
C ASP A 89 -9.95 11.68 5.21
N LEU A 90 -8.78 11.60 5.85
CA LEU A 90 -8.34 10.41 6.58
C LEU A 90 -8.90 10.34 8.01
N ASP A 91 -9.47 11.43 8.53
CA ASP A 91 -10.07 11.44 9.87
C ASP A 91 -11.42 10.69 9.88
N ALA A 92 -12.03 10.50 8.71
CA ALA A 92 -13.27 9.72 8.54
C ALA A 92 -13.12 8.21 8.75
N TYR A 93 -11.90 7.67 8.82
CA TYR A 93 -11.65 6.24 8.99
C TYR A 93 -11.26 5.91 10.43
N ASP A 94 -11.98 4.98 11.05
CA ASP A 94 -11.57 4.35 12.30
C ASP A 94 -10.89 3.02 11.99
N LEU A 95 -9.57 2.94 12.16
CA LEU A 95 -8.84 1.71 11.87
C LEU A 95 -9.08 0.63 12.93
N ALA A 96 -9.62 0.96 14.11
CA ALA A 96 -10.03 -0.05 15.08
C ALA A 96 -11.20 -0.89 14.53
N GLU A 97 -12.12 -0.28 13.80
CA GLU A 97 -13.28 -0.95 13.20
C GLU A 97 -12.98 -1.60 11.84
N LEU A 98 -11.97 -1.07 11.13
CA LEU A 98 -11.68 -1.46 9.75
C LEU A 98 -10.55 -2.49 9.62
N SER A 99 -9.92 -2.89 10.72
CA SER A 99 -8.75 -3.75 10.70
C SER A 99 -9.00 -5.12 11.35
N VAL A 100 -8.29 -6.13 10.87
CA VAL A 100 -8.18 -7.44 11.52
C VAL A 100 -6.76 -7.95 11.39
N LEU A 101 -6.25 -8.58 12.44
CA LEU A 101 -5.00 -9.33 12.42
C LEU A 101 -5.34 -10.81 12.34
N ARG A 102 -4.74 -11.53 11.41
CA ARG A 102 -4.89 -12.98 11.28
C ARG A 102 -3.54 -13.68 11.23
N ASN A 103 -3.48 -14.93 11.65
CA ASN A 103 -2.29 -15.75 11.54
C ASN A 103 -2.48 -16.94 10.58
N ASP A 104 -1.40 -17.66 10.28
CA ASP A 104 -1.42 -18.83 9.39
C ASP A 104 -2.06 -20.09 10.00
N GLU A 105 -2.40 -20.05 11.29
CA GLU A 105 -3.16 -21.08 12.00
C GLU A 105 -4.68 -20.83 11.97
N GLY A 106 -5.11 -19.70 11.40
CA GLY A 106 -6.52 -19.32 11.28
C GLY A 106 -7.10 -18.58 12.49
N VAL A 107 -6.25 -18.13 13.42
CA VAL A 107 -6.66 -17.25 14.53
C VAL A 107 -6.79 -15.83 14.00
N GLU A 108 -7.88 -15.15 14.37
CA GLU A 108 -8.12 -13.75 14.02
C GLU A 108 -8.41 -12.91 15.28
N ALA A 109 -7.99 -11.65 15.27
CA ALA A 109 -8.28 -10.67 16.31
C ALA A 109 -8.61 -9.31 15.73
N ALA A 110 -9.60 -8.64 16.33
CA ALA A 110 -9.80 -7.21 16.15
C ALA A 110 -8.74 -6.41 16.96
N PRO A 111 -8.43 -5.17 16.56
CA PRO A 111 -7.60 -4.28 17.38
C PRO A 111 -8.28 -3.96 18.70
N ASP A 112 -7.50 -3.88 19.78
CA ASP A 112 -7.95 -3.29 21.03
C ASP A 112 -8.07 -1.77 20.90
N THR A 113 -7.12 -1.14 20.18
CA THR A 113 -7.08 0.31 20.00
C THR A 113 -6.51 0.75 18.65
N TRP A 114 -6.98 1.91 18.19
CA TRP A 114 -6.36 2.75 17.16
C TRP A 114 -6.00 4.10 17.79
N ASP A 115 -4.73 4.24 18.18
CA ASP A 115 -4.22 5.48 18.79
C ASP A 115 -3.63 6.38 17.71
N ALA A 116 -4.43 7.34 17.25
CA ALA A 116 -4.03 8.32 16.24
C ALA A 116 -4.59 9.70 16.56
N ALA A 117 -3.72 10.71 16.52
CA ALA A 117 -4.17 12.09 16.47
C ALA A 117 -4.95 12.35 15.16
N PRO A 118 -5.85 13.35 15.14
CA PRO A 118 -6.40 13.87 13.90
C PRO A 118 -5.26 14.33 12.98
N GLY A 119 -5.35 13.95 11.71
CA GLY A 119 -4.29 14.19 10.72
C GLY A 119 -4.78 14.85 9.43
N GLY A 120 -6.10 14.84 9.16
CA GLY A 120 -6.66 15.33 7.91
C GLY A 120 -6.16 14.53 6.71
N HIS A 121 -5.16 15.03 5.97
CA HIS A 121 -4.63 14.40 4.75
C HIS A 121 -3.27 13.69 4.94
N HIS A 122 -2.69 13.76 6.14
CA HIS A 122 -1.57 12.93 6.59
C HIS A 122 -1.88 12.43 7.99
N ARG A 123 -2.02 11.12 8.18
CA ARG A 123 -2.42 10.56 9.48
C ARG A 123 -1.50 9.43 9.89
N THR A 124 -0.99 9.54 11.10
CA THR A 124 -0.12 8.53 11.72
C THR A 124 -0.72 8.08 13.03
N GLY A 125 -0.64 6.78 13.29
CA GLY A 125 -1.07 6.23 14.56
C GLY A 125 -0.58 4.81 14.77
N ARG A 126 -1.07 4.19 15.82
CA ARG A 126 -0.73 2.83 16.21
C ARG A 126 -1.96 1.97 16.36
N LEU A 127 -1.99 0.84 15.64
CA LEU A 127 -2.92 -0.25 15.91
C LEU A 127 -2.31 -1.17 16.97
N VAL A 128 -3.09 -1.49 17.99
CA VAL A 128 -2.72 -2.43 19.05
C VAL A 128 -3.69 -3.59 19.03
N PHE A 129 -3.18 -4.81 18.95
CA PHE A 129 -3.95 -6.05 18.96
C PHE A 129 -3.64 -6.85 20.23
N PRO A 130 -4.59 -7.64 20.72
CA PRO A 130 -4.36 -8.50 21.86
C PRO A 130 -3.35 -9.60 21.52
N GLU A 131 -2.69 -10.13 22.54
CA GLU A 131 -1.76 -11.26 22.40
C GLU A 131 -2.49 -12.61 22.23
N THR A 132 -3.78 -12.66 22.58
CA THR A 132 -4.64 -13.84 22.47
C THR A 132 -6.00 -13.49 21.87
N SER A 133 -6.61 -14.44 21.18
CA SER A 133 -7.99 -14.37 20.69
C SER A 133 -8.66 -15.73 20.88
N ASP A 134 -9.87 -15.75 21.44
CA ASP A 134 -10.60 -16.98 21.79
C ASP A 134 -9.76 -18.01 22.58
N GLY A 135 -8.87 -17.52 23.45
CA GLY A 135 -7.98 -18.34 24.27
C GLY A 135 -6.79 -18.96 23.52
N GLN A 136 -6.61 -18.66 22.22
CA GLN A 136 -5.44 -19.03 21.43
C GLN A 136 -4.45 -17.86 21.34
N PRO A 137 -3.14 -18.09 21.40
CA PRO A 137 -2.16 -17.04 21.14
C PRO A 137 -2.22 -16.58 19.69
N MET A 138 -2.16 -15.27 19.45
CA MET A 138 -2.04 -14.72 18.10
C MET A 138 -0.72 -15.13 17.43
N ILE A 139 0.35 -15.23 18.22
CA ILE A 139 1.66 -15.71 17.79
C ILE A 139 2.17 -16.72 18.81
N GLY A 140 2.08 -18.00 18.47
CA GLY A 140 2.56 -19.14 19.24
C GLY A 140 3.76 -19.85 18.58
N PRO A 141 4.17 -21.03 19.11
CA PRO A 141 5.32 -21.78 18.61
C PRO A 141 5.21 -22.26 17.16
N GLU A 142 3.99 -22.53 16.69
CA GLU A 142 3.72 -23.03 15.33
C GLU A 142 3.41 -21.90 14.34
N THR A 143 3.08 -20.70 14.82
CA THR A 143 2.79 -19.54 13.96
C THR A 143 4.02 -19.16 13.15
N THR A 144 3.91 -19.18 11.82
CA THR A 144 5.00 -18.76 10.93
C THR A 144 4.75 -17.40 10.30
N ARG A 145 3.48 -16.99 10.17
CA ARG A 145 3.12 -15.75 9.48
C ARG A 145 1.92 -15.07 10.11
N ILE A 146 1.95 -13.75 10.14
CA ILE A 146 0.81 -12.91 10.47
C ILE A 146 0.46 -11.98 9.30
N GLU A 147 -0.80 -11.58 9.24
CA GLU A 147 -1.33 -10.69 8.23
C GLU A 147 -2.25 -9.64 8.85
N LEU A 148 -1.89 -8.37 8.67
CA LEU A 148 -2.76 -7.23 8.96
C LEU A 148 -3.60 -6.94 7.71
N VAL A 149 -4.91 -6.98 7.86
CA VAL A 149 -5.89 -6.60 6.83
C VAL A 149 -6.54 -5.29 7.25
N ILE A 150 -6.47 -4.27 6.40
CA ILE A 150 -7.16 -2.98 6.58
C ILE A 150 -8.16 -2.80 5.44
N ARG A 151 -9.44 -2.62 5.77
CA ARG A 151 -10.56 -2.64 4.83
C ARG A 151 -11.03 -1.25 4.45
N ASP A 152 -11.61 -1.16 3.26
CA ASP A 152 -12.47 -0.06 2.79
C ASP A 152 -11.92 1.37 2.88
N ILE A 153 -10.60 1.57 2.97
CA ILE A 153 -10.00 2.92 2.88
C ILE A 153 -10.01 3.38 1.42
N ALA A 154 -10.68 4.51 1.17
CA ALA A 154 -10.74 5.18 -0.13
C ALA A 154 -11.17 4.28 -1.31
N GLY A 155 -12.15 3.38 -1.07
CA GLY A 155 -12.72 2.51 -2.10
C GLY A 155 -11.86 1.29 -2.47
N VAL A 156 -10.71 1.09 -1.83
CA VAL A 156 -9.95 -0.15 -1.92
C VAL A 156 -10.47 -1.12 -0.85
N LYS A 157 -11.01 -2.26 -1.30
CA LYS A 157 -11.69 -3.24 -0.43
C LYS A 157 -10.82 -3.76 0.71
N GLU A 158 -9.59 -4.17 0.39
CA GLU A 158 -8.65 -4.72 1.37
C GLU A 158 -7.22 -4.29 1.03
N ARG A 159 -6.45 -3.93 2.06
CA ARG A 159 -4.99 -3.80 2.03
C ARG A 159 -4.43 -4.83 2.97
N ASN A 160 -3.55 -5.68 2.43
CA ASN A 160 -3.00 -6.84 3.12
C ASN A 160 -1.50 -6.65 3.31
N PHE A 161 -1.04 -6.74 4.56
CA PHE A 161 0.35 -6.63 4.94
C PHE A 161 0.76 -7.90 5.67
N GLN A 162 1.80 -8.59 5.21
CA GLN A 162 2.14 -9.94 5.66
C GLN A 162 3.58 -10.04 6.14
N TRP A 163 3.80 -10.54 7.35
CA TRP A 163 5.14 -10.71 7.91
C TRP A 163 5.37 -12.15 8.36
N GLU A 164 6.57 -12.64 8.07
CA GLU A 164 7.09 -13.85 8.69
C GLU A 164 7.43 -13.55 10.16
N VAL A 165 7.04 -14.44 11.06
CA VAL A 165 7.35 -14.35 12.48
C VAL A 165 8.83 -14.69 12.69
N PRO A 166 9.65 -13.78 13.28
CA PRO A 166 11.04 -14.10 13.57
C PRO A 166 11.16 -15.27 14.56
N ARG A 167 12.19 -16.10 14.37
CA ARG A 167 12.49 -17.28 15.19
C ARG A 167 13.87 -17.17 15.83
#